data_AF-A0A382JPP2-F1
#
_entry.id   AF-A0A382JPP2-F1
#
_cell.length_a   1.000
_cell.length_b   1.000
_cell.length_c   1.000
_cell.angle_alpha   90.00
_cell.angle_beta   90.00
_cell.angle_gamma   90.00
#
_symmetry.space_group_name_H-M   'P 1'
#
loop_
_entity.id
_entity.type
_entity.pdbx_description
1 polymer ?
#
loop_
_entity_poly.entity_id
_entity_poly.type
_entity_poly.pdbx_seq_one_letter_code
_entity_poly.pdbx_strand_id
1 'polypeptide(L)'
;MNKNLLIILLIATSNFFIKADTIFQPTTKDELQTAVDLWISDNTSALTNHGEINTWDVSLITDMSDLFKDTSFNSNISSWDVSSVTDMSQMFRYNSSFNQNISSWNVSSVTSMHKMFRAAASFNQDLSLWDVSNVTDMTAMFQSAGSFNQNLSGWDVSNVTKMHYMFADASDFNGDISNWDVSSVTDMKYMFNNASSFDQDIDSWDVSNVTDMKYMFKNAKQFNKDLLDWDVSSVTDMNGMFGSADEFNGDISTWVVSSVTDMDGMFQYAIKFNRDIPDWNVSNVTTMNHMFDQARKFNKDISNWDVSNVTNTCNMFMNAYQFDQNLSDWDVSSVNNFCEMFKHHNNSWAGDSGYLSDANKCAIHGSFQTNTYWPYDWSASCDGTANNDCNLDCTTECG
;
A
#
# COMPACT_ATOMS: atom_id res chain seq x y z
N MET A 1 26.46 -88.81 -7.48
CA MET A 1 27.25 -87.64 -7.05
C MET A 1 27.99 -87.09 -8.26
N ASN A 2 27.66 -85.83 -8.56
CA ASN A 2 28.25 -84.82 -9.45
C ASN A 2 29.38 -85.19 -10.44
N LYS A 3 29.13 -84.91 -11.72
CA LYS A 3 30.12 -84.63 -12.77
C LYS A 3 29.91 -83.21 -13.30
N ASN A 4 31.01 -82.44 -13.31
CA ASN A 4 31.42 -81.35 -14.21
C ASN A 4 30.38 -80.85 -15.24
N LEU A 5 29.99 -79.57 -15.25
CA LEU A 5 30.73 -78.36 -15.70
C LEU A 5 31.00 -78.34 -17.21
N LEU A 6 30.13 -77.66 -17.98
CA LEU A 6 30.45 -76.61 -18.99
C LEU A 6 29.18 -76.23 -19.78
N ILE A 7 28.82 -74.95 -19.83
CA ILE A 7 28.46 -74.18 -21.04
C ILE A 7 28.34 -72.70 -20.66
N ILE A 8 29.08 -71.89 -21.40
CA ILE A 8 29.26 -70.43 -21.33
C ILE A 8 28.06 -69.73 -21.97
N LEU A 9 27.56 -68.62 -21.40
CA LEU A 9 26.96 -67.54 -22.22
C LEU A 9 26.93 -66.17 -21.50
N LEU A 10 27.74 -65.25 -22.06
CA LEU A 10 27.66 -63.77 -22.08
C LEU A 10 27.26 -63.02 -20.80
N ILE A 11 28.27 -62.45 -20.12
CA ILE A 11 28.11 -61.18 -19.41
C ILE A 11 28.57 -60.09 -20.39
N ALA A 12 27.62 -59.38 -20.97
CA ALA A 12 27.88 -58.17 -21.72
C ALA A 12 28.42 -57.11 -20.74
N THR A 13 29.62 -56.62 -21.00
CA THR A 13 30.15 -55.39 -20.44
C THR A 13 29.32 -54.22 -20.96
N SER A 14 28.27 -53.81 -20.25
CA SER A 14 27.75 -52.46 -20.39
C SER A 14 28.46 -51.60 -19.35
N ASN A 15 29.30 -50.70 -19.85
CA ASN A 15 30.03 -49.70 -19.08
C ASN A 15 29.12 -49.01 -18.07
N PHE A 16 29.17 -49.44 -16.81
CA PHE A 16 28.90 -48.55 -15.69
C PHE A 16 30.11 -47.62 -15.59
N PHE A 17 30.12 -46.59 -16.42
CA PHE A 17 30.80 -45.36 -16.03
C PHE A 17 30.06 -44.90 -14.78
N ILE A 18 30.66 -45.11 -13.61
CA ILE A 18 30.39 -44.29 -12.44
C ILE A 18 30.81 -42.88 -12.89
N LYS A 19 29.88 -42.13 -13.50
CA LYS A 19 30.01 -40.69 -13.59
C LYS A 19 30.14 -40.29 -12.13
N ALA A 20 31.31 -39.78 -11.73
CA ALA A 20 31.42 -39.14 -10.42
C ALA A 20 30.21 -38.21 -10.32
N ASP A 21 29.41 -38.36 -9.26
CA ASP A 21 28.25 -37.51 -8.97
C ASP A 21 28.78 -36.09 -8.85
N THR A 22 28.83 -35.44 -10.00
CA THR A 22 29.31 -34.08 -10.17
C THR A 22 28.08 -33.26 -9.91
N ILE A 23 28.05 -32.62 -8.75
CA ILE A 23 27.00 -31.68 -8.38
C ILE A 23 26.86 -30.68 -9.53
N PHE A 24 25.63 -30.48 -10.01
CA PHE A 24 25.37 -29.48 -11.03
C PHE A 24 25.70 -28.10 -10.44
N GLN A 25 26.68 -27.43 -11.04
CA GLN A 25 27.20 -26.14 -10.61
C GLN A 25 27.17 -25.18 -11.80
N PRO A 26 26.08 -24.44 -12.02
CA PRO A 26 26.01 -23.44 -13.09
C PRO A 26 27.01 -22.31 -12.81
N THR A 27 27.69 -21.84 -13.85
CA THR A 27 28.67 -20.75 -13.76
C THR A 27 28.09 -19.42 -14.25
N THR A 28 26.91 -19.46 -14.86
CA THR A 28 26.19 -18.29 -15.38
C THR A 28 24.71 -18.36 -15.01
N LYS A 29 24.06 -17.19 -14.95
CA LYS A 29 22.61 -17.11 -14.79
C LYS A 29 21.86 -17.85 -15.89
N ASP A 30 22.30 -17.77 -17.14
CA ASP A 30 21.63 -18.44 -18.27
C ASP A 30 21.68 -19.97 -18.14
N GLU A 31 22.79 -20.53 -17.65
CA GLU A 31 22.91 -21.97 -17.34
C GLU A 31 21.94 -22.37 -16.23
N LEU A 32 21.87 -21.59 -15.14
CA LEU A 32 20.93 -21.83 -14.05
C LEU A 32 19.46 -21.70 -14.53
N GLN A 33 19.13 -20.66 -15.30
CA GLN A 33 17.79 -20.46 -15.85
C GLN A 33 17.38 -21.62 -16.74
N THR A 34 18.27 -22.08 -17.63
CA THR A 34 17.97 -23.23 -18.51
C THR A 34 17.67 -24.49 -17.69
N ALA A 35 18.41 -24.73 -16.60
CA ALA A 35 18.17 -25.86 -15.71
C ALA A 35 16.84 -25.71 -14.94
N VAL A 36 16.51 -24.50 -14.45
CA VAL A 36 15.24 -24.20 -13.80
C VAL A 36 14.06 -24.36 -14.75
N ASP A 37 14.15 -23.84 -15.97
CA ASP A 37 13.11 -23.97 -16.99
C ASP A 37 12.86 -25.45 -17.33
N LEU A 38 13.94 -26.25 -17.42
CA LEU A 38 13.84 -27.70 -17.59
C LEU A 38 13.21 -28.36 -16.36
N TRP A 39 13.59 -27.96 -15.14
CA TRP A 39 13.01 -28.49 -13.90
C TRP A 39 11.49 -28.29 -13.83
N ILE A 40 11.02 -27.14 -14.30
CA ILE A 40 9.60 -26.77 -14.29
C ILE A 40 8.84 -27.45 -15.45
N SER A 41 9.42 -27.53 -16.64
CA SER A 41 8.75 -28.05 -17.84
C SER A 41 8.84 -29.58 -17.99
N ASP A 42 9.95 -30.20 -17.59
CA ASP A 42 10.21 -31.63 -17.62
C ASP A 42 11.14 -32.04 -16.47
N ASN A 43 10.54 -32.20 -15.28
CA ASN A 43 11.24 -32.59 -14.07
C ASN A 43 12.03 -33.92 -14.20
N THR A 44 11.57 -34.85 -15.03
CA THR A 44 12.26 -36.15 -15.23
C THR A 44 13.59 -35.95 -15.96
N SER A 45 13.58 -35.13 -17.01
CA SER A 45 14.79 -34.76 -17.74
C SER A 45 15.74 -33.92 -16.87
N ALA A 46 15.20 -32.97 -16.09
CA ALA A 46 16.01 -32.17 -15.17
C ALA A 46 16.70 -33.03 -14.11
N LEU A 47 15.98 -33.96 -13.48
CA LEU A 47 16.53 -34.90 -12.50
C LEU A 47 17.64 -35.77 -13.10
N THR A 48 17.45 -36.22 -14.35
CA THR A 48 18.46 -37.01 -15.07
C THR A 48 19.72 -36.21 -15.41
N ASN A 49 19.55 -34.94 -15.78
CA ASN A 49 20.65 -34.10 -16.28
C ASN A 49 21.41 -33.36 -15.17
N HIS A 50 20.72 -32.93 -14.12
CA HIS A 50 21.22 -32.01 -13.10
C HIS A 50 21.07 -32.53 -11.66
N GLY A 51 20.34 -33.63 -11.46
CA GLY A 51 19.99 -34.11 -10.12
C GLY A 51 18.87 -33.28 -9.48
N GLU A 52 18.55 -33.60 -8.23
CA GLU A 52 17.55 -32.89 -7.43
C GLU A 52 17.92 -31.40 -7.26
N ILE A 53 16.95 -30.50 -7.45
CA ILE A 53 17.19 -29.05 -7.44
C ILE A 53 17.83 -28.53 -6.14
N ASN A 54 17.50 -29.15 -5.01
CA ASN A 54 18.05 -28.77 -3.71
C ASN A 54 19.54 -29.14 -3.55
N THR A 55 20.09 -29.95 -4.45
CA THR A 55 21.51 -30.33 -4.43
C THR A 55 22.37 -29.49 -5.37
N TRP A 56 21.78 -28.62 -6.19
CA TRP A 56 22.53 -27.76 -7.11
C TRP A 56 23.41 -26.78 -6.35
N ASP A 57 24.67 -26.67 -6.77
CA ASP A 57 25.63 -25.71 -6.21
C ASP A 57 25.53 -24.38 -6.97
N VAL A 58 24.77 -23.44 -6.43
CA VAL A 58 24.54 -22.12 -7.01
C VAL A 58 25.50 -21.04 -6.47
N SER A 59 26.55 -21.43 -5.74
CA SER A 59 27.46 -20.49 -5.03
C SER A 59 28.23 -19.52 -5.94
N LEU A 60 28.32 -19.83 -7.25
CA LEU A 60 28.96 -18.97 -8.26
C LEU A 60 28.03 -17.93 -8.87
N ILE A 61 26.72 -18.00 -8.59
CA ILE A 61 25.72 -17.13 -9.20
C ILE A 61 25.58 -15.84 -8.39
N THR A 62 25.70 -14.70 -9.08
CA THR A 62 25.56 -13.37 -8.47
C THR A 62 24.24 -12.67 -8.82
N ASP A 63 23.54 -13.14 -9.87
CA ASP A 63 22.25 -12.59 -10.33
C ASP A 63 21.23 -13.73 -10.44
N MET A 64 20.19 -13.67 -9.59
CA MET A 64 19.04 -14.58 -9.60
C MET A 64 17.75 -13.88 -10.01
N SER A 65 17.84 -12.69 -10.61
CA SER A 65 16.66 -11.94 -11.03
C SER A 65 15.82 -12.72 -12.04
N ASP A 66 14.50 -12.61 -11.90
CA ASP A 66 13.48 -13.29 -12.71
C ASP A 66 13.49 -14.85 -12.68
N LEU A 67 14.35 -15.52 -11.89
CA LEU A 67 14.63 -16.96 -12.01
C LEU A 67 13.37 -17.88 -11.98
N PHE A 68 12.42 -17.59 -11.10
CA PHE A 68 11.16 -18.32 -10.93
C PHE A 68 9.93 -17.47 -11.25
N LYS A 69 10.10 -16.38 -12.00
CA LYS A 69 9.04 -15.46 -12.35
C LYS A 69 8.01 -16.09 -13.28
N ASP A 70 6.73 -15.78 -13.03
CA ASP A 70 5.60 -16.26 -13.82
C ASP A 70 5.52 -17.81 -13.89
N THR A 71 5.98 -18.50 -12.84
CA THR A 71 5.98 -19.96 -12.74
C THR A 71 5.04 -20.48 -11.65
N SER A 72 4.87 -21.81 -11.56
CA SER A 72 4.22 -22.48 -10.42
C SER A 72 5.23 -23.17 -9.51
N PHE A 73 6.49 -22.72 -9.51
CA PHE A 73 7.59 -23.39 -8.81
C PHE A 73 7.40 -23.36 -7.29
N ASN A 74 7.53 -24.52 -6.63
CA ASN A 74 7.45 -24.64 -5.17
C ASN A 74 8.30 -25.82 -4.63
N SER A 75 9.40 -26.18 -5.31
CA SER A 75 10.31 -27.23 -4.84
C SER A 75 11.30 -26.66 -3.82
N ASN A 76 11.75 -27.50 -2.88
CA ASN A 76 12.68 -27.09 -1.82
C ASN A 76 14.01 -26.58 -2.40
N ILE A 77 14.42 -25.38 -1.98
CA ILE A 77 15.69 -24.72 -2.33
C ILE A 77 16.39 -24.14 -1.08
N SER A 78 16.01 -24.60 0.11
CA SER A 78 16.56 -24.11 1.39
C SER A 78 18.08 -24.30 1.55
N SER A 79 18.66 -25.27 0.83
CA SER A 79 20.08 -25.62 0.85
C SER A 79 20.94 -24.85 -0.16
N TRP A 80 20.35 -23.99 -0.98
CA TRP A 80 21.11 -23.17 -1.92
C TRP A 80 22.02 -22.17 -1.17
N ASP A 81 23.30 -22.13 -1.54
CA ASP A 81 24.22 -21.09 -1.11
C ASP A 81 24.05 -19.85 -1.99
N VAL A 82 23.28 -18.88 -1.49
CA VAL A 82 23.00 -17.61 -2.16
C VAL A 82 23.90 -16.46 -1.67
N SER A 83 24.96 -16.76 -0.92
CA SER A 83 25.80 -15.73 -0.27
C SER A 83 26.54 -14.81 -1.26
N SER A 84 26.74 -15.25 -2.50
CA SER A 84 27.32 -14.46 -3.59
C SER A 84 26.30 -13.61 -4.38
N VAL A 85 24.99 -13.80 -4.13
CA VAL A 85 23.93 -13.15 -4.92
C VAL A 85 23.81 -11.68 -4.52
N THR A 86 23.87 -10.80 -5.52
CA THR A 86 23.74 -9.35 -5.36
C THR A 86 22.40 -8.81 -5.88
N ASP A 87 21.73 -9.55 -6.77
CA ASP A 87 20.45 -9.16 -7.38
C ASP A 87 19.43 -10.32 -7.31
N MET A 88 18.33 -10.10 -6.59
CA MET A 88 17.18 -11.03 -6.48
C MET A 88 15.90 -10.43 -7.07
N SER A 89 16.02 -9.40 -7.92
CA SER A 89 14.89 -8.68 -8.48
C SER A 89 13.91 -9.63 -9.17
N GLN A 90 12.62 -9.55 -8.82
CA GLN A 90 11.55 -10.33 -9.45
C GLN A 90 11.70 -11.86 -9.36
N MET A 91 12.60 -12.40 -8.53
CA MET A 91 12.92 -13.84 -8.51
C MET A 91 11.69 -14.74 -8.41
N PHE A 92 10.68 -14.38 -7.60
CA PHE A 92 9.41 -15.11 -7.43
C PHE A 92 8.20 -14.29 -7.87
N ARG A 93 8.39 -13.27 -8.72
CA ARG A 93 7.29 -12.42 -9.18
C ARG A 93 6.22 -13.26 -9.91
N TYR A 94 4.95 -13.09 -9.53
CA TYR A 94 3.80 -13.85 -10.03
C TYR A 94 3.85 -15.36 -9.80
N ASN A 95 4.79 -15.86 -8.99
CA ASN A 95 4.78 -17.25 -8.56
C ASN A 95 3.83 -17.44 -7.37
N SER A 96 2.52 -17.49 -7.68
CA SER A 96 1.44 -17.55 -6.69
C SER A 96 1.51 -18.76 -5.74
N SER A 97 2.24 -19.82 -6.10
CA SER A 97 2.33 -21.07 -5.34
C SER A 97 3.56 -21.15 -4.42
N PHE A 98 4.55 -20.27 -4.59
CA PHE A 98 5.81 -20.36 -3.85
C PHE A 98 5.59 -20.09 -2.35
N ASN A 99 6.01 -21.05 -1.51
CA ASN A 99 5.97 -20.91 -0.05
C ASN A 99 7.03 -21.80 0.63
N GLN A 100 8.18 -22.01 -0.01
CA GLN A 100 9.26 -22.80 0.57
C GLN A 100 10.06 -22.00 1.58
N ASN A 101 10.47 -22.66 2.66
CA ASN A 101 11.31 -22.04 3.68
C ASN A 101 12.68 -21.66 3.09
N ILE A 102 12.98 -20.36 3.15
CA ILE A 102 14.23 -19.72 2.71
C ILE A 102 14.87 -18.90 3.84
N SER A 103 14.46 -19.14 5.10
CA SER A 103 14.95 -18.39 6.26
C SER A 103 16.45 -18.58 6.52
N SER A 104 17.04 -19.68 6.02
CA SER A 104 18.46 -19.99 6.14
C SER A 104 19.35 -19.34 5.08
N TRP A 105 18.77 -18.64 4.11
CA TRP A 105 19.55 -17.98 3.06
C TRP A 105 20.37 -16.81 3.62
N ASN A 106 21.65 -16.77 3.25
CA ASN A 106 22.49 -15.62 3.51
C ASN A 106 22.30 -14.58 2.40
N VAL A 107 21.49 -13.55 2.66
CA VAL A 107 21.18 -12.48 1.72
C VAL A 107 22.00 -11.20 1.94
N SER A 108 23.03 -11.25 2.78
CA SER A 108 23.83 -10.05 3.17
C SER A 108 24.53 -9.36 1.99
N SER A 109 24.75 -10.04 0.87
CA SER A 109 25.33 -9.45 -0.35
C SER A 109 24.29 -8.80 -1.29
N VAL A 110 22.99 -9.00 -1.03
CA VAL A 110 21.92 -8.55 -1.91
C VAL A 110 21.76 -7.03 -1.81
N THR A 111 21.69 -6.38 -2.98
CA THR A 111 21.51 -4.92 -3.10
C THR A 111 20.16 -4.52 -3.67
N SER A 112 19.50 -5.44 -4.40
CA SER A 112 18.16 -5.24 -4.97
C SER A 112 17.24 -6.43 -4.69
N MET A 113 16.08 -6.15 -4.11
CA MET A 113 14.96 -7.07 -3.91
C MET A 113 13.68 -6.57 -4.63
N HIS A 114 13.84 -5.66 -5.61
CA HIS A 114 12.74 -5.09 -6.38
C HIS A 114 11.79 -6.20 -6.87
N LYS A 115 10.52 -6.13 -6.43
CA LYS A 115 9.45 -7.07 -6.81
C LYS A 115 9.72 -8.55 -6.53
N MET A 116 10.65 -8.90 -5.64
CA MET A 116 11.07 -10.29 -5.41
C MET A 116 9.89 -11.26 -5.18
N PHE A 117 8.91 -10.87 -4.36
CA PHE A 117 7.71 -11.66 -4.02
C PHE A 117 6.41 -11.03 -4.54
N ARG A 118 6.48 -10.14 -5.52
CA ARG A 118 5.29 -9.47 -6.05
C ARG A 118 4.31 -10.50 -6.61
N ALA A 119 3.10 -10.54 -6.09
CA ALA A 119 2.04 -11.50 -6.41
C ALA A 119 2.41 -12.97 -6.13
N ALA A 120 3.35 -13.23 -5.21
CA ALA A 120 3.57 -14.54 -4.62
C ALA A 120 2.50 -14.80 -3.55
N ALA A 121 1.26 -14.98 -3.98
CA ALA A 121 0.07 -14.93 -3.13
C ALA A 121 0.11 -15.85 -1.90
N SER A 122 0.73 -17.04 -2.02
CA SER A 122 0.82 -18.03 -0.93
C SER A 122 2.03 -17.83 0.00
N PHE A 123 2.95 -16.91 -0.32
CA PHE A 123 4.22 -16.78 0.37
C PHE A 123 4.03 -16.18 1.77
N ASN A 124 4.44 -16.91 2.81
CA ASN A 124 4.36 -16.47 4.20
C ASN A 124 5.41 -17.15 5.09
N GLN A 125 6.66 -17.21 4.61
CA GLN A 125 7.77 -17.81 5.36
C GLN A 125 8.52 -16.76 6.16
N ASP A 126 9.03 -17.15 7.33
CA ASP A 126 9.81 -16.31 8.22
C ASP A 126 11.09 -15.81 7.54
N LEU A 127 11.28 -14.48 7.53
CA LEU A 127 12.45 -13.79 6.98
C LEU A 127 13.21 -12.97 8.05
N SER A 128 12.89 -13.16 9.33
CA SER A 128 13.44 -12.37 10.43
C SER A 128 14.96 -12.48 10.59
N LEU A 129 15.57 -13.55 10.07
CA LEU A 129 17.03 -13.79 10.11
C LEU A 129 17.79 -13.22 8.91
N TRP A 130 17.09 -12.64 7.93
CA TRP A 130 17.74 -12.05 6.77
C TRP A 130 18.46 -10.76 7.13
N ASP A 131 19.74 -10.69 6.80
CA ASP A 131 20.52 -9.45 6.83
C ASP A 131 20.27 -8.67 5.53
N VAL A 132 19.40 -7.67 5.60
CA VAL A 132 19.03 -6.80 4.46
C VAL A 132 19.78 -5.46 4.47
N SER A 133 20.81 -5.30 5.31
CA SER A 133 21.49 -4.02 5.53
C SER A 133 22.15 -3.43 4.28
N ASN A 134 22.45 -4.23 3.25
CA ASN A 134 23.00 -3.77 1.98
C ASN A 134 21.94 -3.49 0.89
N VAL A 135 20.67 -3.76 1.15
CA VAL A 135 19.59 -3.58 0.18
C VAL A 135 19.28 -2.09 0.04
N THR A 136 19.20 -1.62 -1.21
CA THR A 136 18.88 -0.21 -1.53
C THR A 136 17.53 -0.06 -2.24
N ASP A 137 17.03 -1.13 -2.87
CA ASP A 137 15.78 -1.15 -3.63
C ASP A 137 14.86 -2.29 -3.17
N MET A 138 13.78 -1.94 -2.44
CA MET A 138 12.71 -2.85 -2.02
C MET A 138 11.38 -2.54 -2.72
N THR A 139 11.43 -1.81 -3.84
CA THR A 139 10.24 -1.38 -4.58
C THR A 139 9.33 -2.56 -4.87
N ALA A 140 8.07 -2.48 -4.40
CA ALA A 140 7.05 -3.50 -4.61
C ALA A 140 7.43 -4.94 -4.21
N MET A 141 8.36 -5.13 -3.26
CA MET A 141 8.89 -6.45 -2.88
C MET A 141 7.77 -7.46 -2.53
N PHE A 142 6.77 -7.05 -1.76
CA PHE A 142 5.63 -7.87 -1.32
C PHE A 142 4.29 -7.40 -1.93
N GLN A 143 4.32 -6.62 -3.01
CA GLN A 143 3.08 -6.14 -3.63
C GLN A 143 2.20 -7.34 -4.04
N SER A 144 0.95 -7.39 -3.59
CA SER A 144 -0.02 -8.46 -3.83
C SER A 144 0.41 -9.84 -3.27
N ALA A 145 1.37 -9.89 -2.34
CA ALA A 145 1.68 -11.09 -1.56
C ALA A 145 0.60 -11.28 -0.47
N GLY A 146 -0.60 -11.68 -0.89
CA GLY A 146 -1.82 -11.60 -0.08
C GLY A 146 -1.72 -12.25 1.30
N SER A 147 -1.03 -13.38 1.44
CA SER A 147 -0.87 -14.11 2.71
C SER A 147 0.35 -13.71 3.55
N PHE A 148 1.21 -12.81 3.07
CA PHE A 148 2.45 -12.47 3.77
C PHE A 148 2.17 -11.64 5.03
N ASN A 149 2.56 -12.14 6.19
CA ASN A 149 2.33 -11.50 7.48
C ASN A 149 3.39 -11.90 8.53
N GLN A 150 4.67 -11.64 8.22
CA GLN A 150 5.79 -11.99 9.08
C GLN A 150 6.34 -10.77 9.81
N ASN A 151 6.89 -10.98 11.02
CA ASN A 151 7.59 -9.94 11.76
C ASN A 151 8.93 -9.62 11.08
N LEU A 152 9.14 -8.35 10.74
CA LEU A 152 10.34 -7.84 10.08
C LEU A 152 11.07 -6.77 10.91
N SER A 153 10.76 -6.67 12.20
CA SER A 153 11.33 -5.67 13.12
C SER A 153 12.85 -5.77 13.29
N GLY A 154 13.45 -6.91 12.95
CA GLY A 154 14.90 -7.13 12.97
C GLY A 154 15.65 -6.69 11.71
N TRP A 155 14.94 -6.25 10.67
CA TRP A 155 15.57 -5.78 9.44
C TRP A 155 16.20 -4.40 9.63
N ASP A 156 17.46 -4.26 9.21
CA ASP A 156 18.12 -2.96 9.04
C ASP A 156 17.83 -2.45 7.62
N VAL A 157 16.89 -1.50 7.52
CA VAL A 157 16.49 -0.87 6.25
C VAL A 157 17.09 0.52 6.04
N SER A 158 18.08 0.92 6.84
CA SER A 158 18.66 2.28 6.83
C SER A 158 19.28 2.69 5.50
N ASN A 159 19.71 1.73 4.68
CA ASN A 159 20.25 1.94 3.32
C ASN A 159 19.19 1.90 2.21
N VAL A 160 17.94 1.57 2.52
CA VAL A 160 16.86 1.51 1.53
C VAL A 160 16.45 2.92 1.15
N THR A 161 16.48 3.21 -0.15
CA THR A 161 16.06 4.52 -0.70
C THR A 161 14.75 4.44 -1.49
N LYS A 162 14.36 3.23 -1.90
CA LYS A 162 13.14 2.99 -2.69
C LYS A 162 12.27 1.92 -2.03
N MET A 163 11.12 2.35 -1.51
CA MET A 163 10.18 1.46 -0.80
C MET A 163 8.71 1.63 -1.25
N HIS A 164 8.45 2.46 -2.26
CA HIS A 164 7.12 2.62 -2.85
C HIS A 164 6.52 1.27 -3.30
N TYR A 165 5.21 1.13 -3.11
CA TYR A 165 4.41 -0.11 -3.32
C TYR A 165 4.82 -1.35 -2.48
N MET A 166 5.72 -1.26 -1.50
CA MET A 166 6.31 -2.46 -0.84
C MET A 166 5.26 -3.50 -0.39
N PHE A 167 4.15 -3.06 0.21
CA PHE A 167 3.06 -3.90 0.71
C PHE A 167 1.71 -3.59 0.03
N ALA A 168 1.72 -2.95 -1.14
CA ALA A 168 0.49 -2.67 -1.87
C ALA A 168 -0.27 -3.97 -2.17
N ASP A 169 -1.56 -4.04 -1.87
CA ASP A 169 -2.43 -5.22 -2.03
C ASP A 169 -2.00 -6.46 -1.20
N ALA A 170 -1.11 -6.33 -0.22
CA ALA A 170 -0.79 -7.39 0.75
C ALA A 170 -1.86 -7.40 1.86
N SER A 171 -3.03 -7.96 1.57
CA SER A 171 -4.24 -7.81 2.40
C SER A 171 -4.10 -8.29 3.84
N ASP A 172 -3.30 -9.33 4.09
CA ASP A 172 -3.12 -9.93 5.41
C ASP A 172 -1.93 -9.34 6.17
N PHE A 173 -1.14 -8.46 5.55
CA PHE A 173 0.08 -7.94 6.15
C PHE A 173 -0.24 -7.04 7.34
N ASN A 174 0.28 -7.44 8.50
CA ASN A 174 0.31 -6.67 9.75
C ASN A 174 1.55 -7.07 10.58
N GLY A 175 2.64 -7.41 9.89
CA GLY A 175 3.90 -7.80 10.52
C GLY A 175 4.61 -6.59 11.10
N ASP A 176 5.24 -6.76 12.27
CA ASP A 176 5.94 -5.67 12.96
C ASP A 176 7.09 -5.10 12.12
N ILE A 177 7.05 -3.78 11.90
CA ILE A 177 8.02 -2.95 11.18
C ILE A 177 8.32 -1.65 11.94
N SER A 178 7.93 -1.58 13.22
CA SER A 178 7.99 -0.36 14.04
C SER A 178 9.41 0.20 14.18
N ASN A 179 10.43 -0.67 14.21
CA ASN A 179 11.83 -0.29 14.42
C ASN A 179 12.60 0.07 13.13
N TRP A 180 11.94 0.18 11.99
CA TRP A 180 12.62 0.51 10.73
C TRP A 180 13.14 1.94 10.70
N ASP A 181 14.41 2.11 10.33
CA ASP A 181 14.99 3.40 9.98
C ASP A 181 14.71 3.69 8.50
N VAL A 182 13.67 4.50 8.25
CA VAL A 182 13.24 4.90 6.90
C VAL A 182 13.76 6.29 6.49
N SER A 183 14.71 6.86 7.24
CA SER A 183 15.20 8.24 7.04
C SER A 183 15.82 8.48 5.65
N SER A 184 16.29 7.43 4.97
CA SER A 184 16.85 7.50 3.61
C SER A 184 15.79 7.45 2.49
N VAL A 185 14.52 7.21 2.80
CA VAL A 185 13.44 7.03 1.81
C VAL A 185 12.83 8.38 1.43
N THR A 186 12.68 8.63 0.13
CA THR A 186 12.05 9.86 -0.38
C THR A 186 10.66 9.66 -1.00
N ASP A 187 10.32 8.42 -1.35
CA ASP A 187 9.08 8.06 -2.06
C ASP A 187 8.40 6.85 -1.37
N MET A 188 7.25 7.12 -0.75
CA MET A 188 6.43 6.12 -0.04
C MET A 188 5.07 5.91 -0.71
N LYS A 189 4.90 6.31 -1.98
CA LYS A 189 3.62 6.17 -2.66
C LYS A 189 3.12 4.72 -2.64
N TYR A 190 1.83 4.56 -2.38
CA TYR A 190 1.12 3.29 -2.35
C TYR A 190 1.68 2.22 -1.40
N MET A 191 2.58 2.55 -0.46
CA MET A 191 3.30 1.56 0.35
C MET A 191 2.39 0.51 1.01
N PHE A 192 1.24 0.93 1.55
CA PHE A 192 0.21 0.09 2.18
C PHE A 192 -1.15 0.18 1.48
N ASN A 193 -1.20 0.63 0.21
CA ASN A 193 -2.44 0.71 -0.53
C ASN A 193 -3.10 -0.67 -0.63
N ASN A 194 -4.35 -0.83 -0.19
CA ASN A 194 -5.10 -2.09 -0.07
C ASN A 194 -4.50 -3.13 0.91
N ALA A 195 -3.58 -2.76 1.80
CA ALA A 195 -3.13 -3.60 2.91
C ALA A 195 -4.18 -3.58 4.04
N SER A 196 -5.32 -4.23 3.83
CA SER A 196 -6.52 -4.05 4.65
C SER A 196 -6.38 -4.39 6.13
N SER A 197 -5.42 -5.26 6.49
CA SER A 197 -5.16 -5.67 7.87
C SER A 197 -4.06 -4.87 8.58
N PHE A 198 -3.41 -3.95 7.87
CA PHE A 198 -2.28 -3.19 8.40
C PHE A 198 -2.75 -2.21 9.49
N ASP A 199 -2.17 -2.34 10.68
CA ASP A 199 -2.41 -1.49 11.86
C ASP A 199 -1.18 -1.52 12.79
N GLN A 200 0.03 -1.43 12.23
CA GLN A 200 1.26 -1.33 13.01
C GLN A 200 1.52 0.09 13.46
N ASP A 201 2.07 0.22 14.67
CA ASP A 201 2.56 1.48 15.20
C ASP A 201 3.89 1.84 14.51
N ILE A 202 3.86 2.94 13.76
CA ILE A 202 4.96 3.45 12.93
C ILE A 202 5.22 4.93 13.21
N ASP A 203 4.74 5.44 14.35
CA ASP A 203 4.93 6.83 14.76
C ASP A 203 6.42 7.19 14.87
N SER A 204 7.26 6.22 15.25
CA SER A 204 8.71 6.40 15.39
C SER A 204 9.51 6.50 14.09
N TRP A 205 8.87 6.41 12.92
CA TRP A 205 9.55 6.52 11.64
C TRP A 205 9.98 7.96 11.34
N ASP A 206 11.24 8.15 10.96
CA ASP A 206 11.72 9.42 10.42
C ASP A 206 11.34 9.54 8.93
N VAL A 207 10.24 10.26 8.66
CA VAL A 207 9.73 10.53 7.31
C VAL A 207 10.12 11.91 6.76
N SER A 208 11.06 12.61 7.40
CA SER A 208 11.41 14.01 7.07
C SER A 208 11.92 14.24 5.64
N ASN A 209 12.47 13.19 5.01
CA ASN A 209 12.95 13.23 3.62
C ASN A 209 11.90 12.80 2.57
N VAL A 210 10.71 12.37 2.99
CA VAL A 210 9.66 11.89 2.09
C VAL A 210 8.97 13.08 1.41
N THR A 211 8.83 13.00 0.08
CA THR A 211 8.18 14.06 -0.72
C THR A 211 6.84 13.63 -1.33
N ASP A 212 6.61 12.32 -1.48
CA ASP A 212 5.43 11.70 -2.10
C ASP A 212 4.84 10.62 -1.19
N MET A 213 3.63 10.86 -0.66
CA MET A 213 2.86 9.94 0.19
C MET A 213 1.53 9.52 -0.46
N LYS A 214 1.43 9.67 -1.79
CA LYS A 214 0.22 9.40 -2.56
C LYS A 214 -0.30 7.99 -2.30
N TYR A 215 -1.57 7.89 -1.90
CA TYR A 215 -2.27 6.66 -1.58
C TYR A 215 -1.57 5.72 -0.59
N MET A 216 -0.68 6.22 0.27
CA MET A 216 0.14 5.39 1.16
C MET A 216 -0.69 4.39 1.98
N PHE A 217 -1.82 4.83 2.56
CA PHE A 217 -2.75 4.02 3.37
C PHE A 217 -4.12 3.86 2.73
N LYS A 218 -4.25 4.09 1.42
CA LYS A 218 -5.54 3.97 0.74
C LYS A 218 -6.08 2.54 0.89
N ASN A 219 -7.31 2.35 1.36
CA ASN A 219 -7.91 1.05 1.68
C ASN A 219 -7.16 0.22 2.75
N ALA A 220 -6.28 0.83 3.56
CA ALA A 220 -5.74 0.21 4.77
C ALA A 220 -6.81 0.27 5.87
N LYS A 221 -7.85 -0.56 5.73
CA LYS A 221 -9.12 -0.40 6.44
C LYS A 221 -9.01 -0.40 7.96
N GLN A 222 -8.06 -1.14 8.52
CA GLN A 222 -7.86 -1.26 9.96
C GLN A 222 -6.91 -0.21 10.54
N PHE A 223 -6.17 0.53 9.70
CA PHE A 223 -5.14 1.44 10.15
C PHE A 223 -5.72 2.59 10.97
N ASN A 224 -5.33 2.68 12.24
CA ASN A 224 -5.82 3.72 13.16
C ASN A 224 -4.76 4.10 14.20
N LYS A 225 -3.50 4.26 13.78
CA LYS A 225 -2.41 4.70 14.65
C LYS A 225 -2.20 6.20 14.58
N ASP A 226 -1.79 6.76 15.72
CA ASP A 226 -1.32 8.12 15.81
C ASP A 226 0.01 8.25 15.04
N LEU A 227 0.23 9.41 14.42
CA LEU A 227 1.41 9.73 13.61
C LEU A 227 1.93 11.13 14.00
N LEU A 228 2.03 11.37 15.31
CA LEU A 228 2.38 12.66 15.91
C LEU A 228 3.85 13.04 15.70
N ASP A 229 4.73 12.05 15.63
CA ASP A 229 6.19 12.26 15.54
C ASP A 229 6.66 12.42 14.08
N TRP A 230 5.76 12.24 13.10
CA TRP A 230 6.08 12.39 11.69
C TRP A 230 6.31 13.85 11.28
N ASP A 231 7.52 14.14 10.77
CA ASP A 231 7.81 15.38 10.06
C ASP A 231 7.43 15.26 8.58
N VAL A 232 6.24 15.76 8.22
CA VAL A 232 5.75 15.78 6.83
C VAL A 232 6.05 17.08 6.09
N SER A 233 6.93 17.94 6.60
CA SER A 233 7.17 19.28 6.04
C SER A 233 7.76 19.29 4.62
N SER A 234 8.36 18.18 4.20
CA SER A 234 8.88 17.97 2.83
C SER A 234 7.85 17.40 1.86
N VAL A 235 6.67 16.95 2.33
CA VAL A 235 5.67 16.28 1.50
C VAL A 235 4.95 17.29 0.61
N THR A 236 4.83 16.97 -0.67
CA THR A 236 4.15 17.81 -1.68
C THR A 236 2.85 17.21 -2.23
N ASP A 237 2.69 15.89 -2.15
CA ASP A 237 1.55 15.13 -2.67
C ASP A 237 1.01 14.17 -1.58
N MET A 238 -0.21 14.42 -1.12
CA MET A 238 -0.97 13.59 -0.15
C MET A 238 -2.25 13.02 -0.79
N ASN A 239 -2.31 12.95 -2.12
CA ASN A 239 -3.47 12.49 -2.87
C ASN A 239 -3.93 11.11 -2.38
N GLY A 240 -5.13 11.05 -1.83
CA GLY A 240 -5.77 9.85 -1.34
C GLY A 240 -5.01 9.09 -0.26
N MET A 241 -4.13 9.74 0.51
CA MET A 241 -3.26 9.10 1.49
C MET A 241 -4.02 8.16 2.44
N PHE A 242 -5.18 8.57 2.95
CA PHE A 242 -6.06 7.77 3.83
C PHE A 242 -7.41 7.44 3.17
N GLY A 243 -7.48 7.47 1.83
CA GLY A 243 -8.72 7.19 1.10
C GLY A 243 -9.22 5.77 1.37
N SER A 244 -10.43 5.59 1.88
CA SER A 244 -11.04 4.32 2.29
C SER A 244 -10.30 3.62 3.44
N ALA A 245 -9.55 4.36 4.25
CA ALA A 245 -9.07 3.88 5.55
C ALA A 245 -10.20 4.01 6.57
N ASP A 246 -11.15 3.07 6.55
CA ASP A 246 -12.44 3.15 7.26
C ASP A 246 -12.30 3.50 8.76
N GLU A 247 -11.30 2.90 9.43
CA GLU A 247 -11.04 3.06 10.85
C GLU A 247 -10.18 4.27 11.21
N PHE A 248 -9.54 4.91 10.22
CA PHE A 248 -8.53 5.92 10.49
C PHE A 248 -9.11 7.13 11.22
N ASN A 249 -8.59 7.33 12.42
CA ASN A 249 -8.81 8.48 13.28
C ASN A 249 -7.58 8.63 14.19
N GLY A 250 -6.37 8.39 13.66
CA GLY A 250 -5.12 8.61 14.38
C GLY A 250 -4.77 10.10 14.45
N ASP A 251 -4.08 10.51 15.50
CA ASP A 251 -3.67 11.90 15.69
C ASP A 251 -2.58 12.31 14.68
N ILE A 252 -2.86 13.39 13.96
CA ILE A 252 -2.01 14.01 12.92
C ILE A 252 -1.94 15.53 13.11
N SER A 253 -2.28 16.00 14.31
CA SER A 253 -2.44 17.43 14.62
C SER A 253 -1.13 18.21 14.55
N THR A 254 0.02 17.54 14.68
CA THR A 254 1.36 18.14 14.66
C THR A 254 1.91 18.38 13.25
N TRP A 255 1.23 17.86 12.21
CA TRP A 255 1.75 17.86 10.84
C TRP A 255 1.91 19.27 10.27
N VAL A 256 3.11 19.54 9.74
CA VAL A 256 3.40 20.77 8.99
C VAL A 256 3.15 20.52 7.50
N VAL A 257 1.96 20.88 7.02
CA VAL A 257 1.52 20.62 5.64
C VAL A 257 1.77 21.77 4.66
N SER A 258 2.59 22.76 5.02
CA SER A 258 2.76 23.99 4.22
C SER A 258 3.38 23.78 2.85
N SER A 259 3.99 22.62 2.58
CA SER A 259 4.57 22.27 1.26
C SER A 259 3.61 21.49 0.37
N VAL A 260 2.47 21.05 0.89
CA VAL A 260 1.52 20.19 0.17
C VAL A 260 0.77 20.99 -0.88
N THR A 261 0.66 20.43 -2.08
CA THR A 261 -0.02 21.05 -3.23
C THR A 261 -1.25 20.28 -3.71
N ASP A 262 -1.32 18.96 -3.44
CA ASP A 262 -2.43 18.05 -3.78
C ASP A 262 -2.91 17.31 -2.53
N MET A 263 -4.17 17.56 -2.14
CA MET A 263 -4.90 16.86 -1.06
C MET A 263 -6.17 16.17 -1.58
N ASP A 264 -6.27 15.91 -2.89
CA ASP A 264 -7.42 15.25 -3.47
C ASP A 264 -7.67 13.91 -2.78
N GLY A 265 -8.88 13.72 -2.28
CA GLY A 265 -9.36 12.48 -1.71
C GLY A 265 -8.62 12.02 -0.46
N MET A 266 -7.83 12.87 0.19
CA MET A 266 -6.97 12.49 1.32
C MET A 266 -7.70 11.64 2.37
N PHE A 267 -8.95 12.00 2.71
CA PHE A 267 -9.82 11.28 3.64
C PHE A 267 -11.12 10.78 2.98
N GLN A 268 -11.11 10.60 1.65
CA GLN A 268 -12.27 10.06 0.92
C GLN A 268 -12.65 8.70 1.51
N TYR A 269 -13.90 8.44 1.90
CA TYR A 269 -14.35 7.21 2.56
C TYR A 269 -13.65 6.86 3.89
N ALA A 270 -12.91 7.79 4.53
CA ALA A 270 -12.40 7.59 5.89
C ALA A 270 -13.54 7.80 6.91
N ILE A 271 -14.41 6.79 7.04
CA ILE A 271 -15.73 6.91 7.70
C ILE A 271 -15.64 7.42 9.14
N LYS A 272 -14.62 7.00 9.89
CA LYS A 272 -14.42 7.38 11.30
C LYS A 272 -13.61 8.64 11.53
N PHE A 273 -13.00 9.21 10.48
CA PHE A 273 -12.11 10.35 10.62
C PHE A 273 -12.85 11.56 11.19
N ASN A 274 -12.36 12.07 12.32
CA ASN A 274 -12.87 13.26 12.99
C ASN A 274 -11.78 13.88 13.90
N ARG A 275 -10.56 14.03 13.38
CA ARG A 275 -9.45 14.64 14.12
C ARG A 275 -9.32 16.12 13.85
N ASP A 276 -8.94 16.82 14.91
CA ASP A 276 -8.69 18.25 14.86
C ASP A 276 -7.43 18.51 14.03
N ILE A 277 -7.61 19.25 12.93
CA ILE A 277 -6.56 19.71 12.01
C ILE A 277 -6.63 21.24 11.76
N PRO A 278 -6.97 22.08 12.77
CA PRO A 278 -7.25 23.50 12.53
C PRO A 278 -5.98 24.30 12.19
N ASP A 279 -4.80 23.85 12.64
CA ASP A 279 -3.52 24.57 12.52
C ASP A 279 -2.79 24.29 11.20
N TRP A 280 -3.40 23.53 10.29
CA TRP A 280 -2.82 23.20 9.00
C TRP A 280 -2.76 24.44 8.10
N ASN A 281 -1.54 24.82 7.71
CA ASN A 281 -1.33 25.81 6.67
C ASN A 281 -1.51 25.19 5.28
N VAL A 282 -2.73 25.30 4.73
CA VAL A 282 -3.09 24.78 3.40
C VAL A 282 -2.95 25.81 2.27
N SER A 283 -2.29 26.95 2.51
CA SER A 283 -2.19 28.04 1.52
C SER A 283 -1.51 27.65 0.20
N ASN A 284 -0.70 26.58 0.16
CA ASN A 284 -0.08 26.07 -1.07
C ASN A 284 -0.90 24.97 -1.77
N VAL A 285 -2.00 24.51 -1.16
CA VAL A 285 -2.85 23.47 -1.74
C VAL A 285 -3.64 24.04 -2.90
N THR A 286 -3.63 23.32 -4.03
CA THR A 286 -4.30 23.72 -5.28
C THR A 286 -5.55 22.91 -5.57
N THR A 287 -5.69 21.72 -4.99
CA THR A 287 -6.81 20.80 -5.23
C THR A 287 -7.17 20.01 -3.97
N MET A 288 -8.48 19.92 -3.69
CA MET A 288 -9.11 19.23 -2.55
C MET A 288 -10.36 18.43 -2.99
N ASN A 289 -10.36 17.95 -4.23
CA ASN A 289 -11.45 17.16 -4.79
C ASN A 289 -11.66 15.89 -3.95
N HIS A 290 -12.90 15.57 -3.57
CA HIS A 290 -13.25 14.43 -2.70
C HIS A 290 -12.56 14.39 -1.32
N MET A 291 -11.91 15.46 -0.85
CA MET A 291 -11.04 15.41 0.35
C MET A 291 -11.71 14.75 1.57
N PHE A 292 -12.97 15.04 1.84
CA PHE A 292 -13.79 14.47 2.92
C PHE A 292 -15.07 13.79 2.41
N ASP A 293 -15.13 13.42 1.13
CA ASP A 293 -16.27 12.68 0.57
C ASP A 293 -16.46 11.38 1.36
N GLN A 294 -17.64 11.17 1.95
CA GLN A 294 -17.98 10.04 2.82
C GLN A 294 -17.16 9.93 4.12
N ALA A 295 -16.44 10.98 4.54
CA ALA A 295 -15.90 11.09 5.89
C ALA A 295 -17.04 11.39 6.89
N ARG A 296 -17.88 10.37 7.16
CA ARG A 296 -19.20 10.53 7.80
C ARG A 296 -19.15 11.11 9.21
N LYS A 297 -18.02 10.97 9.92
CA LYS A 297 -17.82 11.50 11.27
C LYS A 297 -17.15 12.87 11.31
N PHE A 298 -16.62 13.35 10.20
CA PHE A 298 -15.85 14.58 10.18
C PHE A 298 -16.75 15.78 10.46
N ASN A 299 -16.43 16.52 11.52
CA ASN A 299 -17.10 17.77 11.88
C ASN A 299 -16.15 18.71 12.64
N LYS A 300 -14.91 18.82 12.17
CA LYS A 300 -13.91 19.67 12.80
C LYS A 300 -13.81 21.02 12.12
N ASP A 301 -13.57 22.05 12.93
CA ASP A 301 -13.46 23.42 12.48
C ASP A 301 -12.22 23.59 11.60
N ILE A 302 -12.46 24.01 10.37
CA ILE A 302 -11.47 24.31 9.33
C ILE A 302 -11.71 25.71 8.75
N SER A 303 -12.46 26.56 9.45
CA SER A 303 -12.79 27.93 9.02
C SER A 303 -11.55 28.80 8.80
N ASN A 304 -10.46 28.52 9.54
CA ASN A 304 -9.20 29.26 9.47
C ASN A 304 -8.28 28.85 8.31
N TRP A 305 -8.65 27.84 7.51
CA TRP A 305 -7.85 27.41 6.38
C TRP A 305 -7.78 28.47 5.27
N ASP A 306 -6.57 28.80 4.85
CA ASP A 306 -6.34 29.64 3.67
C ASP A 306 -6.48 28.82 2.39
N VAL A 307 -7.68 28.85 1.80
CA VAL A 307 -8.01 28.12 0.57
C VAL A 307 -7.89 28.99 -0.69
N SER A 308 -7.24 30.16 -0.63
CA SER A 308 -7.23 31.13 -1.72
C SER A 308 -6.58 30.61 -3.01
N ASN A 309 -5.74 29.58 -2.92
CA ASN A 309 -5.08 28.92 -4.06
C ASN A 309 -5.80 27.64 -4.53
N VAL A 310 -6.85 27.19 -3.82
CA VAL A 310 -7.60 26.00 -4.19
C VAL A 310 -8.47 26.30 -5.40
N THR A 311 -8.37 25.46 -6.42
CA THR A 311 -9.11 25.60 -7.68
C THR A 311 -10.26 24.60 -7.82
N ASN A 312 -10.19 23.47 -7.11
CA ASN A 312 -11.15 22.37 -7.22
C ASN A 312 -11.53 21.83 -5.84
N THR A 313 -12.81 21.97 -5.50
CA THR A 313 -13.45 21.45 -4.27
C THR A 313 -14.62 20.51 -4.59
N CYS A 314 -14.66 19.99 -5.82
CA CYS A 314 -15.70 19.05 -6.23
C CYS A 314 -15.77 17.88 -5.23
N ASN A 315 -17.00 17.51 -4.85
CA ASN A 315 -17.30 16.44 -3.90
C ASN A 315 -16.64 16.58 -2.52
N MET A 316 -16.02 17.70 -2.15
CA MET A 316 -15.18 17.79 -0.95
C MET A 316 -15.87 17.28 0.32
N PHE A 317 -17.17 17.55 0.50
CA PHE A 317 -17.99 17.09 1.63
C PHE A 317 -19.18 16.23 1.18
N MET A 318 -19.10 15.61 0.00
CA MET A 318 -20.18 14.77 -0.50
C MET A 318 -20.45 13.64 0.50
N ASN A 319 -21.68 13.48 0.99
CA ASN A 319 -22.02 12.50 2.03
C ASN A 319 -21.19 12.58 3.35
N ALA A 320 -20.62 13.73 3.70
CA ALA A 320 -20.02 13.97 5.02
C ALA A 320 -21.12 14.25 6.07
N TYR A 321 -21.75 13.20 6.60
CA TYR A 321 -23.02 13.28 7.34
C TYR A 321 -23.01 14.09 8.64
N GLN A 322 -21.85 14.33 9.25
CA GLN A 322 -21.75 15.11 10.47
C GLN A 322 -21.21 16.52 10.24
N PHE A 323 -20.84 16.87 9.01
CA PHE A 323 -20.19 18.13 8.72
C PHE A 323 -21.19 19.30 8.81
N ASP A 324 -21.00 20.14 9.82
CA ASP A 324 -21.78 21.34 10.10
C ASP A 324 -20.88 22.47 10.63
N GLN A 325 -19.97 22.95 9.78
CA GLN A 325 -19.03 24.04 10.10
C GLN A 325 -19.29 25.28 9.27
N ASN A 326 -19.00 26.44 9.85
CA ASN A 326 -19.07 27.71 9.13
C ASN A 326 -17.80 27.90 8.28
N LEU A 327 -17.97 28.00 6.96
CA LEU A 327 -16.88 28.22 6.01
C LEU A 327 -16.92 29.61 5.38
N SER A 328 -17.69 30.56 5.95
CA SER A 328 -17.86 31.91 5.40
C SER A 328 -16.55 32.66 5.15
N ASP A 329 -15.51 32.35 5.92
CA ASP A 329 -14.26 33.10 5.92
C ASP A 329 -13.27 32.60 4.85
N TRP A 330 -13.61 31.52 4.15
CA TRP A 330 -12.80 31.00 3.04
C TRP A 330 -12.82 31.93 1.83
N ASP A 331 -11.63 32.31 1.35
CA ASP A 331 -11.48 32.94 0.03
C ASP A 331 -11.60 31.89 -1.07
N VAL A 332 -12.80 31.75 -1.62
CA VAL A 332 -13.07 30.82 -2.71
C VAL A 332 -12.93 31.44 -4.10
N SER A 333 -12.29 32.61 -4.26
CA SER A 333 -12.23 33.32 -5.55
C SER A 333 -11.53 32.55 -6.67
N SER A 334 -10.56 31.68 -6.32
CA SER A 334 -9.84 30.81 -7.26
C SER A 334 -10.57 29.51 -7.59
N VAL A 335 -11.59 29.12 -6.80
CA VAL A 335 -12.33 27.87 -7.00
C VAL A 335 -13.18 27.99 -8.27
N ASN A 336 -12.88 27.14 -9.26
CA ASN A 336 -13.62 27.07 -10.52
C ASN A 336 -14.40 25.76 -10.69
N ASN A 337 -14.33 24.86 -9.70
CA ASN A 337 -15.11 23.63 -9.67
C ASN A 337 -15.60 23.27 -8.26
N PHE A 338 -16.91 23.48 -8.03
CA PHE A 338 -17.62 23.13 -6.80
C PHE A 338 -18.52 21.88 -6.95
N CYS A 339 -18.36 21.08 -8.02
CA CYS A 339 -19.37 20.07 -8.35
C CYS A 339 -19.73 19.17 -7.15
N GLU A 340 -21.01 19.15 -6.78
CA GLU A 340 -21.54 18.26 -5.74
C GLU A 340 -20.84 18.36 -4.37
N MET A 341 -20.13 19.47 -4.08
CA MET A 341 -19.35 19.70 -2.85
C MET A 341 -20.10 19.31 -1.56
N PHE A 342 -21.39 19.64 -1.47
CA PHE A 342 -22.27 19.34 -0.33
C PHE A 342 -23.43 18.39 -0.67
N LYS A 343 -23.34 17.58 -1.74
CA LYS A 343 -24.46 16.75 -2.19
C LYS A 343 -24.57 15.42 -1.40
N HIS A 344 -25.76 14.83 -1.43
CA HIS A 344 -26.04 13.50 -0.85
C HIS A 344 -26.74 12.57 -1.86
N HIS A 345 -26.38 11.29 -1.88
CA HIS A 345 -26.93 10.31 -2.85
C HIS A 345 -28.29 9.72 -2.46
N ASN A 346 -28.73 9.88 -1.20
CA ASN A 346 -29.98 9.27 -0.70
C ASN A 346 -31.20 10.22 -0.70
N ASN A 347 -31.05 11.50 -1.09
CA ASN A 347 -32.18 12.40 -1.29
C ASN A 347 -32.36 12.68 -2.79
N SER A 348 -33.52 12.28 -3.31
CA SER A 348 -33.94 12.41 -4.70
C SER A 348 -34.29 13.85 -5.12
N TRP A 349 -33.96 14.85 -4.30
CA TRP A 349 -34.15 16.27 -4.62
C TRP A 349 -32.80 16.97 -4.78
N ALA A 350 -32.56 17.44 -6.00
CA ALA A 350 -31.46 18.35 -6.31
C ALA A 350 -31.61 19.61 -5.45
N GLY A 351 -30.67 19.83 -4.52
CA GLY A 351 -30.61 21.05 -3.69
C GLY A 351 -30.42 20.82 -2.20
N ASP A 352 -30.60 19.60 -1.70
CA ASP A 352 -30.51 19.33 -0.26
C ASP A 352 -29.07 19.04 0.20
N SER A 353 -28.42 20.06 0.77
CA SER A 353 -27.14 19.97 1.50
C SER A 353 -27.34 19.54 2.97
N GLY A 354 -28.25 18.58 3.18
CA GLY A 354 -29.02 18.27 4.40
C GLY A 354 -28.31 18.02 5.73
N TYR A 355 -27.01 18.27 5.87
CA TYR A 355 -26.31 18.24 7.16
C TYR A 355 -25.74 19.58 7.62
N LEU A 356 -25.59 20.57 6.72
CA LEU A 356 -25.33 21.95 7.15
C LEU A 356 -26.59 22.51 7.81
N SER A 357 -26.42 23.16 8.97
CA SER A 357 -27.47 23.97 9.58
C SER A 357 -27.82 25.17 8.71
N ASP A 358 -29.04 25.70 8.82
CA ASP A 358 -29.46 26.89 8.07
C ASP A 358 -28.57 28.11 8.38
N ALA A 359 -28.04 28.20 9.60
CA ALA A 359 -27.09 29.23 9.99
C ALA A 359 -25.80 29.15 9.15
N ASN A 360 -25.21 27.96 9.03
CA ASN A 360 -23.99 27.75 8.24
C ASN A 360 -24.27 27.88 6.73
N LYS A 361 -25.41 27.37 6.24
CA LYS A 361 -25.84 27.60 4.84
C LYS A 361 -25.94 29.09 4.54
N CYS A 362 -26.58 29.88 5.42
CA CYS A 362 -26.73 31.31 5.21
C CYS A 362 -25.38 32.05 5.20
N ALA A 363 -24.50 31.74 6.16
CA ALA A 363 -23.17 32.36 6.25
C ALA A 363 -22.31 32.06 5.02
N ILE A 364 -22.30 30.80 4.56
CA ILE A 364 -21.58 30.38 3.36
C ILE A 364 -22.19 31.03 2.12
N HIS A 365 -23.51 31.05 1.97
CA HIS A 365 -24.20 31.68 0.85
C HIS A 365 -23.85 33.17 0.74
N GLY A 366 -23.87 33.89 1.86
CA GLY A 366 -23.49 35.30 1.91
C GLY A 366 -22.10 35.58 1.34
N SER A 367 -21.16 34.66 1.55
CA SER A 367 -19.74 34.82 1.23
C SER A 367 -19.36 34.24 -0.14
N PHE A 368 -19.94 33.10 -0.52
CA PHE A 368 -19.54 32.37 -1.73
C PHE A 368 -20.33 32.78 -2.98
N GLN A 369 -21.51 33.41 -2.82
CA GLN A 369 -22.41 33.78 -3.93
C GLN A 369 -21.79 34.70 -4.99
N THR A 370 -20.68 35.38 -4.71
CA THR A 370 -19.98 36.22 -5.68
C THR A 370 -19.09 35.42 -6.64
N ASN A 371 -18.79 34.16 -6.32
CA ASN A 371 -18.08 33.27 -7.22
C ASN A 371 -19.04 32.76 -8.32
N THR A 372 -18.68 32.96 -9.59
CA THR A 372 -19.52 32.58 -10.75
C THR A 372 -19.75 31.08 -10.92
N TYR A 373 -18.95 30.23 -10.27
CA TYR A 373 -19.04 28.77 -10.28
C TYR A 373 -19.83 28.21 -9.09
N TRP A 374 -20.27 29.04 -8.15
CA TRP A 374 -21.03 28.61 -6.97
C TRP A 374 -22.42 28.06 -7.37
N PRO A 375 -22.73 26.78 -7.11
CA PRO A 375 -23.94 26.14 -7.66
C PRO A 375 -25.13 26.10 -6.70
N TYR A 376 -25.00 26.62 -5.46
CA TYR A 376 -26.02 26.48 -4.42
C TYR A 376 -26.79 27.78 -4.14
N ASP A 377 -28.11 27.73 -4.30
CA ASP A 377 -29.01 28.79 -3.82
C ASP A 377 -29.54 28.43 -2.43
N TRP A 378 -29.00 29.08 -1.40
CA TRP A 378 -29.43 28.92 -0.01
C TRP A 378 -30.01 30.21 0.57
N SER A 379 -30.51 31.10 -0.30
CA SER A 379 -31.17 32.34 0.13
C SER A 379 -32.31 32.09 1.13
N ALA A 380 -33.09 31.02 0.93
CA ALA A 380 -34.18 30.63 1.83
C ALA A 380 -33.73 30.29 3.27
N SER A 381 -32.49 29.80 3.45
CA SER A 381 -31.93 29.53 4.78
C SER A 381 -31.56 30.83 5.52
N CYS A 382 -31.43 31.97 4.82
CA CYS A 382 -31.17 33.28 5.42
C CYS A 382 -32.41 34.01 5.93
N ASP A 383 -33.60 33.67 5.42
CA ASP A 383 -34.83 34.41 5.69
C ASP A 383 -35.53 33.99 7.00
N GLY A 384 -34.97 33.00 7.73
CA GLY A 384 -35.52 32.53 9.01
C GLY A 384 -36.88 31.83 8.91
N THR A 385 -37.37 31.55 7.71
CA THR A 385 -38.70 30.93 7.47
C THR A 385 -38.68 29.40 7.41
N ALA A 386 -37.52 28.76 7.52
CA ALA A 386 -37.39 27.30 7.42
C ALA A 386 -37.37 26.58 8.77
N ASN A 387 -38.45 26.68 9.56
CA ASN A 387 -38.95 25.55 10.36
C ASN A 387 -40.33 25.84 11.00
N ASN A 388 -41.39 25.66 10.22
CA ASN A 388 -42.74 25.40 10.75
C ASN A 388 -43.43 24.21 10.05
N ASP A 389 -42.74 23.46 9.19
CA ASP A 389 -43.33 22.35 8.42
C ASP A 389 -42.85 20.97 8.92
N CYS A 390 -42.91 20.75 10.24
CA CYS A 390 -42.90 19.40 10.83
C CYS A 390 -43.68 19.32 12.15
N ASN A 391 -44.90 19.88 12.19
CA ASN A 391 -45.87 19.49 13.22
C ASN A 391 -47.34 19.64 12.78
N LEU A 392 -47.67 19.00 11.66
CA LEU A 392 -49.04 18.66 11.21
C LEU A 392 -48.84 17.31 10.49
N ASP A 393 -49.20 16.14 11.02
CA ASP A 393 -50.49 15.76 11.55
C ASP A 393 -50.36 14.37 12.23
N CYS A 394 -50.77 14.25 13.50
CA CYS A 394 -51.35 13.01 14.02
C CYS A 394 -52.21 13.31 15.27
N THR A 395 -53.50 13.53 14.99
CA THR A 395 -54.65 13.02 15.76
C THR A 395 -55.20 13.86 16.94
N THR A 396 -56.15 14.72 16.59
CA THR A 396 -57.44 14.92 17.28
C THR A 396 -58.50 14.54 16.24
N GLU A 397 -59.50 13.67 16.43
CA GLU A 397 -60.35 13.28 17.56
C GLU A 397 -61.06 11.94 17.24
N CYS A 398 -61.39 11.16 18.26
CA CYS A 398 -62.70 10.49 18.37
C CYS A 398 -62.99 10.27 19.86
N GLY A 399 -64.05 10.93 20.34
CA GLY A 399 -64.77 10.54 21.55
C GLY A 399 -65.74 9.39 21.32
#